data_AF-A0A2A4GA88-F1
#
_entry.id   AF-A0A2A4GA88-F1
#
_cell.length_a   1.000
_cell.length_b   1.000
_cell.length_c   1.000
_cell.angle_alpha   90.00
_cell.angle_beta   90.00
_cell.angle_gamma   90.00
#
_symmetry.space_group_name_H-M   'P 1'
#
loop_
_entity.id
_entity.type
_entity.pdbx_description
1 polymer ?
#
loop_
_entity_poly.entity_id
_entity_poly.type
_entity_poly.pdbx_seq_one_letter_code
_entity_poly.pdbx_strand_id
1 'polypeptide(L)'
;MPEAISYQESLLGTYTDKAGATWIISSAEADFNKQNALTEEDRKHFEAYKGSYVIEYQLKGEKADFIGMPFLVNGQLLLDCVPVNFNCNGAGIADQHLLPTHSVAKLEMGPSNTLKIDFMDEDRVDELLKNGQLRIEHSKIGLLETLVLTAKSEQLYRFLERYLEADIEDKWNSKNFELSKVDEKS
;
A
#
# COMPACT_ATOMS: atom_id res chain seq x y z
N MET A 1 5.35 -13.60 8.92
CA MET A 1 4.89 -12.99 7.65
C MET A 1 5.59 -13.49 6.38
N PRO A 2 6.79 -14.10 6.37
CA PRO A 2 7.38 -14.59 5.11
C PRO A 2 6.48 -15.56 4.32
N GLU A 3 5.69 -16.38 5.03
CA GLU A 3 4.81 -17.40 4.45
C GLU A 3 3.55 -16.83 3.75
N ALA A 4 3.24 -15.54 3.93
CA ALA A 4 2.10 -14.89 3.29
C ALA A 4 2.49 -14.04 2.07
N ILE A 5 3.79 -13.82 1.82
CA ILE A 5 4.26 -12.96 0.72
C ILE A 5 3.81 -13.57 -0.60
N SER A 6 3.15 -12.76 -1.44
CA SER A 6 2.57 -13.20 -2.70
C SER A 6 2.91 -12.25 -3.83
N TYR A 7 4.21 -12.18 -4.12
CA TYR A 7 4.71 -11.45 -5.28
C TYR A 7 4.22 -12.08 -6.59
N GLN A 8 3.77 -11.25 -7.51
CA GLN A 8 3.25 -11.59 -8.83
C GLN A 8 3.87 -10.68 -9.91
N GLU A 9 4.61 -11.25 -10.85
CA GLU A 9 5.22 -10.50 -11.95
C GLU A 9 4.19 -9.87 -12.90
N SER A 10 2.97 -10.43 -12.96
CA SER A 10 1.87 -9.90 -13.78
C SER A 10 1.47 -8.46 -13.42
N LEU A 11 1.72 -8.05 -12.17
CA LEU A 11 1.47 -6.70 -11.66
C LEU A 11 2.50 -5.66 -12.11
N LEU A 12 3.64 -6.09 -12.66
CA LEU A 12 4.66 -5.17 -13.16
C LEU A 12 4.19 -4.47 -14.42
N GLY A 13 4.45 -3.17 -14.52
CA GLY A 13 4.21 -2.39 -15.73
C GLY A 13 3.80 -0.95 -15.45
N THR A 14 3.45 -0.26 -16.54
CA THR A 14 2.90 1.09 -16.48
C THR A 14 1.40 1.02 -16.64
N TYR A 15 0.67 1.77 -15.82
CA TYR A 15 -0.77 1.86 -15.84
C TYR A 15 -1.23 3.31 -15.84
N THR A 16 -2.47 3.51 -16.27
CA THR A 16 -3.17 4.80 -16.21
C THR A 16 -4.52 4.66 -15.54
N ASP A 17 -4.89 5.63 -14.70
CA ASP A 17 -6.21 5.69 -14.09
C ASP A 17 -7.18 6.62 -14.84
N LYS A 18 -8.44 6.61 -14.44
CA LYS A 18 -9.50 7.46 -15.03
C LYS A 18 -9.26 8.97 -14.84
N ALA A 19 -8.45 9.37 -13.86
CA ALA A 19 -8.06 10.76 -13.64
C ALA A 19 -6.89 11.19 -14.53
N GLY A 20 -6.29 10.24 -15.26
CA GLY A 20 -5.12 10.45 -16.11
C GLY A 20 -3.80 10.40 -15.34
N ALA A 21 -3.78 9.84 -14.13
CA ALA A 21 -2.54 9.61 -13.41
C ALA A 21 -1.80 8.42 -14.00
N THR A 22 -0.47 8.49 -13.98
CA THR A 22 0.40 7.39 -14.36
C THR A 22 0.87 6.65 -13.11
N TRP A 23 0.79 5.33 -13.15
CA TRP A 23 1.24 4.43 -12.11
C TRP A 23 2.32 3.51 -12.70
N ILE A 24 3.51 3.46 -12.13
CA ILE A 24 4.58 2.55 -12.56
C ILE A 24 4.84 1.58 -11.42
N ILE A 25 4.68 0.29 -11.69
CA ILE A 25 4.91 -0.79 -10.73
C ILE A 25 6.14 -1.57 -11.19
N SER A 26 7.23 -1.50 -10.42
CA SER A 26 8.49 -2.21 -10.66
C SER A 26 8.84 -3.13 -9.50
N SER A 27 9.76 -4.07 -9.75
CA SER A 27 10.31 -4.95 -8.71
C SER A 27 11.36 -4.20 -7.89
N ALA A 28 11.18 -4.18 -6.56
CA ALA A 28 12.18 -3.59 -5.67
C ALA A 28 13.53 -4.30 -5.78
N GLU A 29 13.54 -5.63 -5.97
CA GLU A 29 14.77 -6.39 -6.20
C GLU A 29 15.47 -5.99 -7.51
N ALA A 30 14.72 -5.80 -8.59
CA ALA A 30 15.30 -5.38 -9.86
C ALA A 30 15.89 -3.96 -9.81
N ASP A 31 15.24 -3.04 -9.10
CA ASP A 31 15.74 -1.67 -8.93
C ASP A 31 16.93 -1.61 -7.97
N PHE A 32 16.92 -2.43 -6.92
CA PHE A 32 18.05 -2.63 -6.02
C PHE A 32 19.29 -3.16 -6.76
N ASN A 33 19.13 -4.19 -7.61
CA ASN A 33 20.25 -4.81 -8.33
C ASN A 33 20.91 -3.87 -9.35
N LYS A 34 20.26 -2.77 -9.73
CA LYS A 34 20.87 -1.70 -10.57
C LYS A 34 21.79 -0.78 -9.76
N GLN A 35 21.69 -0.75 -8.43
CA GLN A 35 22.50 0.10 -7.57
C GLN A 35 23.80 -0.61 -7.17
N ASN A 36 24.92 -0.18 -7.74
CA ASN A 36 26.23 -0.82 -7.55
C ASN A 36 26.89 -0.58 -6.18
N ALA A 37 26.29 0.21 -5.27
CA ALA A 37 26.91 0.62 -4.01
C ALA A 37 25.89 0.68 -2.87
N LEU A 38 25.69 -0.44 -2.19
CA LEU A 38 24.91 -0.52 -0.95
C LEU A 38 25.77 -1.12 0.15
N THR A 39 25.68 -0.55 1.36
CA THR A 39 26.43 -1.06 2.50
C THR A 39 25.92 -2.43 2.95
N GLU A 40 26.66 -3.16 3.78
CA GLU A 40 26.18 -4.44 4.33
C GLU A 40 24.92 -4.27 5.22
N GLU A 41 24.80 -3.12 5.88
CA GLU A 41 23.65 -2.77 6.70
C GLU A 41 22.42 -2.49 5.83
N ASP A 42 22.60 -1.71 4.76
CA ASP A 42 21.56 -1.50 3.75
C ASP A 42 21.10 -2.84 3.17
N ARG A 43 22.04 -3.71 2.76
CA ARG A 43 21.73 -5.05 2.23
C ARG A 43 20.83 -5.86 3.15
N LYS A 44 21.08 -5.88 4.46
CA LYS A 44 20.24 -6.61 5.42
C LYS A 44 18.82 -6.07 5.49
N HIS A 45 18.66 -4.74 5.42
CA HIS A 45 17.33 -4.13 5.42
C HIS A 45 16.62 -4.43 4.09
N PHE A 46 17.34 -4.40 2.97
CA PHE A 46 16.80 -4.72 1.64
C PHE A 46 16.39 -6.18 1.45
N GLU A 47 17.06 -7.15 2.07
CA GLU A 47 16.61 -8.55 2.03
C GLU A 47 15.15 -8.70 2.49
N ALA A 48 14.70 -7.89 3.47
CA ALA A 48 13.32 -7.90 3.93
C ALA A 48 12.32 -7.36 2.89
N TYR A 49 12.79 -6.61 1.89
CA TYR A 49 11.97 -5.93 0.87
C TYR A 49 12.11 -6.52 -0.54
N LYS A 50 12.89 -7.58 -0.75
CA LYS A 50 13.07 -8.18 -2.09
C LYS A 50 11.76 -8.62 -2.76
N GLY A 51 10.81 -9.10 -1.98
CA GLY A 51 9.49 -9.49 -2.46
C GLY A 51 8.49 -8.34 -2.65
N SER A 52 8.93 -7.08 -2.56
CA SER A 52 8.07 -5.90 -2.65
C SER A 52 8.11 -5.24 -4.03
N TYR A 53 7.13 -4.37 -4.25
CA TYR A 53 7.04 -3.49 -5.41
C TYR A 53 7.51 -2.09 -5.04
N VAL A 54 8.12 -1.40 -6.01
CA VAL A 54 8.20 0.06 -6.03
C VAL A 54 7.04 0.56 -6.88
N ILE A 55 6.27 1.49 -6.34
CA ILE A 55 5.08 2.06 -6.99
C ILE A 55 5.29 3.56 -7.11
N GLU A 56 5.45 4.05 -8.33
CA GLU A 56 5.53 5.48 -8.62
C GLU A 56 4.18 5.98 -9.13
N TYR A 57 3.66 7.03 -8.49
CA TYR A 57 2.43 7.72 -8.86
C TYR A 57 2.74 9.13 -9.37
N GLN A 58 2.15 9.50 -10.49
CA GLN A 58 2.29 10.85 -11.05
C GLN A 58 0.96 11.39 -11.58
N LEU A 59 0.54 12.55 -11.09
CA LEU A 59 -0.62 13.28 -11.60
C LEU A 59 -0.37 14.79 -11.59
N LYS A 60 -0.46 15.45 -12.75
CA LYS A 60 -0.43 16.93 -12.89
C LYS A 60 0.70 17.63 -12.11
N GLY A 61 1.88 17.01 -12.05
CA GLY A 61 3.07 17.55 -11.36
C GLY A 61 3.22 17.10 -9.90
N GLU A 62 2.21 16.46 -9.32
CA GLU A 62 2.33 15.75 -8.05
C GLU A 62 2.96 14.37 -8.29
N LYS A 63 3.85 13.98 -7.37
CA LYS A 63 4.55 12.70 -7.39
C LYS A 63 4.53 12.07 -6.01
N ALA A 64 4.32 10.77 -5.97
CA ALA A 64 4.46 9.97 -4.76
C ALA A 64 5.00 8.59 -5.10
N ASP A 65 5.96 8.11 -4.32
CA ASP A 65 6.61 6.82 -4.44
C ASP A 65 6.30 6.00 -3.19
N PHE A 66 5.93 4.74 -3.39
CA PHE A 66 5.57 3.82 -2.33
C PHE A 66 6.35 2.51 -2.46
N ILE A 67 6.66 1.89 -1.33
CA ILE A 67 7.00 0.47 -1.28
C ILE A 67 5.71 -0.28 -0.96
N GLY A 68 5.36 -1.24 -1.80
CA GLY A 68 4.19 -2.11 -1.62
C GLY A 68 4.62 -3.54 -1.35
N MET A 69 4.45 -4.03 -0.12
CA MET A 69 4.71 -5.43 0.23
C MET A 69 3.45 -6.28 0.01
N PRO A 70 3.44 -7.23 -0.95
CA PRO A 70 2.25 -8.02 -1.24
C PRO A 70 2.12 -9.19 -0.26
N PHE A 71 0.89 -9.46 0.19
CA PHE A 71 0.60 -10.62 1.01
C PHE A 71 -0.83 -11.14 0.79
N LEU A 72 -1.04 -12.44 1.01
CA LEU A 72 -2.37 -13.06 0.92
C LEU A 72 -3.02 -13.17 2.29
N VAL A 73 -4.30 -12.80 2.33
CA VAL A 73 -5.18 -13.09 3.48
C VAL A 73 -6.48 -13.66 2.93
N ASN A 74 -6.85 -14.87 3.35
CA ASN A 74 -8.06 -15.56 2.88
C ASN A 74 -8.21 -15.59 1.34
N GLY A 75 -7.09 -15.78 0.62
CA GLY A 75 -7.04 -15.82 -0.84
C GLY A 75 -7.16 -14.47 -1.54
N GLN A 76 -7.29 -13.37 -0.80
CA GLN A 76 -7.28 -12.01 -1.35
C GLN A 76 -5.86 -11.44 -1.30
N LEU A 77 -5.42 -10.85 -2.42
CA LEU A 77 -4.12 -10.17 -2.50
C LEU A 77 -4.24 -8.77 -1.89
N LEU A 78 -3.47 -8.55 -0.84
CA LEU A 78 -3.34 -7.27 -0.16
C LEU A 78 -1.92 -6.73 -0.36
N LEU A 79 -1.79 -5.43 -0.19
CA LEU A 79 -0.56 -4.69 -0.32
C LEU A 79 -0.38 -3.78 0.90
N ASP A 80 0.71 -3.96 1.63
CA ASP A 80 1.13 -3.05 2.68
C ASP A 80 1.99 -1.95 2.05
N CYS A 81 1.42 -0.76 1.94
CA CYS A 81 1.97 0.39 1.26
C CYS A 81 2.60 1.36 2.26
N VAL A 82 3.89 1.64 2.08
CA VAL A 82 4.64 2.64 2.83
C VAL A 82 5.05 3.76 1.88
N PRO A 83 4.67 5.03 2.14
CA PRO A 83 5.16 6.14 1.35
C PRO A 83 6.65 6.38 1.64
N VAL A 84 7.47 6.46 0.58
CA VAL A 84 8.93 6.65 0.68
C VAL A 84 9.33 8.05 0.24
N ASN A 85 8.63 8.59 -0.75
CA ASN A 85 8.88 9.95 -1.24
C ASN A 85 7.55 10.53 -1.70
N PHE A 86 7.13 11.66 -1.17
CA PHE A 86 5.89 12.31 -1.59
C PHE A 86 6.04 13.80 -1.44
N ASN A 87 5.50 14.56 -2.39
CA ASN A 87 5.60 16.00 -2.33
C ASN A 87 4.48 16.58 -1.45
N CYS A 88 4.79 16.86 -0.19
CA CYS A 88 3.96 17.73 0.63
C CYS A 88 4.10 19.15 0.09
N ASN A 89 3.03 19.76 -0.44
CA ASN A 89 3.02 21.15 -0.93
C ASN A 89 3.21 22.21 0.19
N GLY A 90 4.16 22.02 1.11
CA GLY A 90 4.46 22.95 2.18
C GLY A 90 5.70 22.56 2.98
N ALA A 91 6.88 22.96 2.49
CA ALA A 91 8.16 23.12 3.21
C ALA A 91 8.68 21.91 4.00
N GLY A 92 9.99 21.59 3.86
CA GLY A 92 10.64 20.44 4.52
C GLY A 92 10.60 20.36 6.05
N ILE A 93 9.88 21.26 6.74
CA ILE A 93 9.50 21.10 8.14
C ILE A 93 8.26 20.20 8.31
N ALA A 94 7.30 20.22 7.37
CA ALA A 94 6.14 19.34 7.42
C ALA A 94 6.59 17.88 7.36
N ASP A 95 7.57 17.56 6.52
CA ASP A 95 8.17 16.23 6.42
C ASP A 95 8.84 15.78 7.74
N GLN A 96 9.34 16.71 8.56
CA GLN A 96 9.89 16.39 9.89
C GLN A 96 8.81 16.11 10.94
N HIS A 97 7.57 16.51 10.68
CA HIS A 97 6.43 16.31 11.59
C HIS A 97 5.52 15.15 11.15
N LEU A 98 5.73 14.59 9.97
CA LEU A 98 4.97 13.47 9.44
C LEU A 98 5.73 12.17 9.70
N LEU A 99 5.14 11.29 10.50
CA LEU A 99 5.59 9.90 10.61
C LEU A 99 4.93 9.10 9.48
N PRO A 100 5.70 8.47 8.58
CA PRO A 100 5.14 7.62 7.54
C PRO A 100 4.30 6.50 8.17
N THR A 101 3.04 6.41 7.77
CA THR A 101 2.15 5.34 8.20
C THR A 101 2.01 4.30 7.09
N HIS A 102 1.98 3.04 7.49
CA HIS A 102 1.59 1.94 6.63
C HIS A 102 0.11 2.04 6.28
N SER A 103 -0.24 1.77 5.03
CA SER A 103 -1.62 1.67 4.56
C SER A 103 -1.83 0.32 3.89
N VAL A 104 -3.03 -0.25 4.02
CA VAL A 104 -3.35 -1.53 3.37
C VAL A 104 -4.24 -1.27 2.18
N ALA A 105 -3.86 -1.79 1.02
CA ALA A 105 -4.67 -1.79 -0.18
C ALA A 105 -5.01 -3.22 -0.62
N LYS A 106 -6.21 -3.43 -1.14
CA LYS A 106 -6.62 -4.67 -1.79
C LYS A 106 -6.37 -4.55 -3.29
N LEU A 107 -5.78 -5.60 -3.87
CA LEU A 107 -5.51 -5.70 -5.30
C LEU A 107 -6.42 -6.75 -5.94
N GLU A 108 -7.09 -6.36 -7.02
CA GLU A 108 -7.90 -7.27 -7.84
C GLU A 108 -7.56 -7.11 -9.32
N MET A 109 -7.12 -8.19 -9.95
CA MET A 109 -6.95 -8.24 -11.41
C MET A 109 -8.32 -8.42 -12.06
N GLY A 110 -8.75 -7.41 -12.81
CA GLY A 110 -9.94 -7.46 -13.64
C GLY A 110 -9.68 -8.02 -15.05
N PRO A 111 -10.74 -8.18 -15.86
CA PRO A 111 -10.62 -8.58 -17.25
C PRO A 111 -9.77 -7.58 -18.06
N SER A 112 -9.12 -8.05 -19.13
CA SER A 112 -8.33 -7.19 -20.03
C SER A 112 -7.19 -6.41 -19.37
N ASN A 113 -6.42 -7.04 -18.46
CA ASN A 113 -5.27 -6.44 -17.78
C ASN A 113 -5.57 -5.16 -16.97
N THR A 114 -6.82 -4.97 -16.54
CA THR A 114 -7.15 -3.90 -15.59
C THR A 114 -6.74 -4.30 -14.18
N LEU A 115 -6.13 -3.41 -13.43
CA LEU A 115 -5.81 -3.60 -12.02
C LEU A 115 -6.69 -2.67 -11.19
N LYS A 116 -7.44 -3.23 -10.24
CA LYS A 116 -8.19 -2.46 -9.26
C LYS A 116 -7.40 -2.40 -7.95
N ILE A 117 -7.27 -1.20 -7.41
CA ILE A 117 -6.62 -0.92 -6.12
C ILE A 117 -7.64 -0.23 -5.23
N ASP A 118 -8.04 -0.89 -4.15
CA ASP A 118 -8.96 -0.32 -3.16
C ASP A 118 -8.22 -0.16 -1.81
N PHE A 119 -8.10 1.07 -1.32
CA PHE A 119 -7.47 1.32 -0.03
C PHE A 119 -8.42 1.03 1.13
N MET A 120 -7.87 0.56 2.26
CA MET A 120 -8.62 0.35 3.48
C MET A 120 -9.31 1.65 3.92
N ASP A 121 -10.57 1.53 4.30
CA ASP A 121 -11.43 2.66 4.64
C ASP A 121 -11.31 3.00 6.13
N GLU A 122 -10.72 4.17 6.43
CA GLU A 122 -10.51 4.64 7.81
C GLU A 122 -11.82 4.76 8.57
N ASP A 123 -12.89 5.27 7.94
CA ASP A 123 -14.18 5.47 8.58
C ASP A 123 -14.78 4.11 9.00
N ARG A 124 -14.63 3.09 8.14
CA ARG A 124 -15.09 1.72 8.44
C ARG A 124 -14.26 1.07 9.54
N VAL A 125 -12.95 1.27 9.54
CA VAL A 125 -12.11 0.78 10.63
C VAL A 125 -12.49 1.46 11.94
N ASP A 126 -12.70 2.78 11.96
CA ASP A 126 -13.08 3.53 13.16
C ASP A 126 -14.45 3.07 13.70
N GLU A 127 -15.44 2.81 12.84
CA GLU A 127 -16.74 2.24 13.21
C GLU A 127 -16.59 0.87 13.92
N LEU A 128 -15.76 -0.03 13.38
CA LEU A 128 -15.54 -1.36 13.96
C LEU A 128 -14.83 -1.32 15.30
N LEU A 129 -13.91 -0.36 15.48
CA LEU A 129 -13.24 -0.12 16.76
C LEU A 129 -14.21 0.44 17.80
N LYS A 130 -15.01 1.46 17.42
CA LYS A 130 -16.05 2.06 18.27
C LYS A 130 -17.08 1.04 18.73
N ASN A 131 -17.50 0.14 17.83
CA ASN A 131 -18.47 -0.91 18.11
C ASN A 131 -17.86 -2.13 18.84
N GLY A 132 -16.55 -2.11 19.14
CA GLY A 132 -15.86 -3.20 19.83
C GLY A 132 -15.76 -4.49 19.02
N GLN A 133 -16.01 -4.44 17.72
CA GLN A 133 -15.99 -5.58 16.81
C GLN A 133 -14.55 -5.98 16.46
N LEU A 134 -13.62 -5.03 16.48
CA LEU A 134 -12.18 -5.26 16.33
C LEU A 134 -11.41 -4.78 17.56
N ARG A 135 -10.33 -5.50 17.88
CA ARG A 135 -9.40 -5.14 18.96
C ARG A 135 -7.99 -5.15 18.40
N ILE A 136 -7.47 -3.97 18.19
CA ILE A 136 -6.09 -3.68 17.79
C ILE A 136 -5.67 -2.43 18.55
N GLU A 137 -4.39 -2.31 18.89
CA GLU A 137 -3.88 -1.09 19.49
C GLU A 137 -4.03 0.05 18.48
N HIS A 138 -4.63 1.15 18.92
CA HIS A 138 -4.91 2.30 18.07
C HIS A 138 -4.88 3.58 18.91
N SER A 139 -4.68 4.71 18.24
CA SER A 139 -4.74 6.03 18.87
C SER A 139 -5.35 7.02 17.91
N LYS A 140 -6.17 7.93 18.43
CA LYS A 140 -6.61 9.12 17.69
C LYS A 140 -5.67 10.26 18.01
N ILE A 141 -5.07 10.87 17.00
CA ILE A 141 -4.07 11.92 17.18
C ILE A 141 -4.44 13.20 16.44
N GLY A 142 -4.05 14.33 17.03
CA GLY A 142 -4.21 15.67 16.43
C GLY A 142 -5.61 16.28 16.58
N LEU A 143 -5.75 17.50 16.07
CA LEU A 143 -7.02 18.27 16.09
C LEU A 143 -8.07 17.71 15.13
N LEU A 144 -7.66 16.87 14.17
CA LEU A 144 -8.52 16.24 13.15
C LEU A 144 -8.93 14.81 13.52
N GLU A 145 -8.55 14.31 14.71
CA GLU A 145 -8.85 12.96 15.20
C GLU A 145 -8.45 11.81 14.26
N THR A 146 -7.35 11.94 13.52
CA THR A 146 -6.85 10.90 12.60
C THR A 146 -6.58 9.59 13.34
N LEU A 147 -7.10 8.48 12.80
CA LEU A 147 -6.93 7.15 13.35
C LEU A 147 -5.57 6.56 12.93
N VAL A 148 -4.74 6.23 13.91
CA VAL A 148 -3.49 5.51 13.68
C VAL A 148 -3.61 4.11 14.28
N LEU A 149 -3.45 3.10 13.43
CA LEU A 149 -3.33 1.70 13.85
C LEU A 149 -1.86 1.40 14.14
N THR A 150 -1.59 0.87 15.33
CA THR A 150 -0.25 0.44 15.72
C THR A 150 -0.33 -1.02 16.11
N ALA A 151 0.36 -1.90 15.40
CA ALA A 151 0.33 -3.32 15.72
C ALA A 151 1.60 -4.02 15.26
N LYS A 152 1.96 -5.10 15.97
CA LYS A 152 2.94 -6.05 15.42
C LYS A 152 2.33 -6.71 14.18
N SER A 153 3.19 -7.07 13.24
CA SER A 153 2.86 -7.78 12.00
C SER A 153 1.84 -8.93 12.17
N GLU A 154 2.02 -9.80 13.17
CA GLU A 154 1.09 -10.91 13.44
C GLU A 154 -0.29 -10.45 13.90
N GLN A 155 -0.37 -9.37 14.68
CA GLN A 155 -1.62 -8.79 15.14
C GLN A 155 -2.35 -8.07 14.00
N LEU A 156 -1.60 -7.36 13.15
CA LEU A 156 -2.16 -6.75 11.94
C LEU A 156 -2.74 -7.82 11.01
N TYR A 157 -2.02 -8.92 10.78
CA TYR A 157 -2.51 -10.03 9.97
C TYR A 157 -3.83 -10.62 10.52
N ARG A 158 -3.91 -10.91 11.82
CA ARG A 158 -5.15 -11.41 12.46
C ARG A 158 -6.29 -10.40 12.40
N PHE A 159 -5.98 -9.10 12.50
CA PHE A 159 -6.95 -8.04 12.32
C PHE A 159 -7.51 -8.07 10.90
N LEU A 160 -6.65 -8.18 9.88
CA LEU A 160 -7.05 -8.23 8.48
C LEU A 160 -7.88 -9.48 8.16
N GLU A 161 -7.56 -10.66 8.71
CA GLU A 161 -8.40 -11.86 8.58
C GLU A 161 -9.83 -11.58 9.07
N ARG A 162 -9.97 -11.03 10.28
CA ARG A 162 -11.29 -10.71 10.85
C ARG A 162 -12.01 -9.61 10.09
N TYR A 163 -11.29 -8.59 9.63
CA TYR A 163 -11.84 -7.51 8.83
C TYR A 163 -12.39 -8.03 7.49
N LEU A 164 -11.66 -8.94 6.84
CA LEU A 164 -12.09 -9.57 5.60
C LEU A 164 -13.31 -10.48 5.78
N GLU A 165 -13.41 -11.19 6.91
CA GLU A 165 -14.55 -12.04 7.23
C GLU A 165 -15.82 -11.28 7.68
N ALA A 166 -15.65 -10.07 8.23
CA ALA A 166 -16.77 -9.29 8.74
C ALA A 166 -17.76 -8.91 7.63
N ASP A 167 -19.06 -9.10 7.86
CA ASP A 167 -20.11 -8.69 6.92
C ASP A 167 -20.34 -7.18 7.04
N ILE A 168 -19.62 -6.41 6.20
CA ILE A 168 -19.60 -4.94 6.20
C ILE A 168 -19.96 -4.47 4.80
N GLU A 169 -21.07 -3.74 4.69
CA GLU A 169 -21.46 -3.04 3.46
C GLU A 169 -20.40 -1.98 3.12
N ASP A 170 -20.00 -1.89 1.85
CA ASP A 170 -19.03 -0.88 1.38
C ASP A 170 -17.66 -0.88 2.13
N LYS A 171 -17.16 -2.07 2.48
CA LYS A 171 -15.91 -2.30 3.24
C LYS A 171 -14.64 -1.58 2.72
N TRP A 172 -14.63 -1.15 1.46
CA TRP A 172 -13.45 -0.62 0.77
C TRP A 172 -13.72 0.72 0.04
N ASN A 173 -14.62 1.55 0.55
CA ASN A 173 -15.24 2.63 -0.24
C ASN A 173 -14.59 4.02 -0.13
N SER A 174 -13.47 4.15 0.58
CA SER A 174 -12.86 5.47 0.80
C SER A 174 -12.16 6.02 -0.45
N LYS A 175 -11.39 5.19 -1.17
CA LYS A 175 -10.69 5.53 -2.44
C LYS A 175 -10.41 4.29 -3.29
N ASN A 176 -10.98 4.25 -4.49
CA ASN A 176 -10.77 3.20 -5.48
C ASN A 176 -10.06 3.72 -6.75
N PHE A 177 -9.08 2.96 -7.22
CA PHE A 177 -8.39 3.23 -8.48
C PHE A 177 -8.58 2.05 -9.43
N GLU A 178 -9.07 2.36 -10.63
CA GLU A 178 -9.14 1.40 -11.72
C GLU A 178 -8.07 1.77 -12.74
N LEU A 179 -7.09 0.89 -12.86
CA LEU A 179 -5.88 1.09 -13.63
C LEU A 179 -5.94 0.26 -14.91
N SER A 180 -5.60 0.87 -16.04
CA SER A 180 -5.44 0.18 -17.33
C SER A 180 -3.97 0.10 -17.69
N LYS A 181 -3.47 -1.10 -17.97
CA LYS A 181 -2.09 -1.32 -18.38
C LYS A 181 -1.84 -0.63 -19.73
N VAL A 182 -0.72 0.08 -19.83
CA VAL A 182 -0.27 0.70 -21.08
C VAL A 182 0.46 -0.38 -21.87
N ASP A 183 -0.08 -0.78 -23.02
CA ASP A 183 0.61 -1.67 -23.94
C ASP A 183 1.86 -0.96 -24.48
N GLU A 184 3.04 -1.58 -24.33
CA GLU A 184 4.25 -1.11 -25.02
C GLU A 184 3.97 -1.15 -26.53
N LYS A 185 3.89 0.02 -27.16
CA LYS A 185 3.87 0.09 -28.62
C LYS A 185 5.16 -0.54 -29.13
N SER A 186 4.98 -1.64 -29.85
CA SER A 186 6.01 -2.39 -30.59
C SER A 186 6.74 -1.49 -31.59
#